data_AF-R9IR08-F1
#
_entry.id   AF-R9IR08-F1
#
_cell.length_a   1.000
_cell.length_b   1.000
_cell.length_c   1.000
_cell.angle_alpha   90.00
_cell.angle_beta   90.00
_cell.angle_gamma   90.00
#
_symmetry.space_group_name_H-M   'P 1'
#
loop_
_entity.id
_entity.type
_entity.pdbx_description
1 polymer ?
#
loop_
_entity_poly.entity_id
_entity_poly.type
_entity_poly.pdbx_seq_one_letter_code
_entity_poly.pdbx_strand_id
1 'polypeptide(L)'
;MTRHTKLMAAWMTTAFFAMCLIGCGGPTKEQKQAAEAYQKEADAYMENEDYIKAQEAMKKALEQLPEDEELQKAAEELDKKAEEIKQYHAIMEAAMTAIETDDAAALDALQEGEERQLLLEKAKDTGSYIYFPEGGASGIGVGFYTFDDCECDQWYYGDYVEGKREGKGIWYYVSSHTEDGNLYKEVYDGDWSEDAPNGKGHQVIALGDTIDTDQEFKVKNGLFHGTYEMKDTLEDGTEVKGTYQLKKGKYVTISDEELEANNFVVPEEPHLAIAFLYNEAGEVKSCTMVYAEDATKGVKHFYSGQ
;
A
#
# COMPACT_ATOMS: atom_id res chain seq x y z
N MET A 1 -49.12 -0.81 -26.33
CA MET A 1 -47.88 -0.08 -26.64
C MET A 1 -46.78 -0.62 -25.75
N THR A 2 -45.85 -1.30 -26.39
CA THR A 2 -44.62 -1.92 -25.87
C THR A 2 -43.68 -0.89 -25.24
N ARG A 3 -43.03 -1.25 -24.12
CA ARG A 3 -41.67 -0.79 -23.83
C ARG A 3 -40.85 -1.95 -23.28
N HIS A 4 -39.84 -2.28 -24.07
CA HIS A 4 -38.97 -3.43 -23.94
C HIS A 4 -37.94 -3.24 -22.83
N THR A 5 -37.85 -4.27 -21.99
CA THR A 5 -36.71 -4.69 -21.20
C THR A 5 -35.46 -4.85 -22.09
N LYS A 6 -34.33 -4.23 -21.72
CA LYS A 6 -33.00 -4.59 -22.25
C LYS A 6 -32.26 -5.38 -21.17
N LEU A 7 -32.30 -6.71 -21.29
CA LEU A 7 -31.32 -7.59 -20.68
C LEU A 7 -30.09 -7.58 -21.59
N MET A 8 -28.95 -7.15 -21.05
CA MET A 8 -27.64 -7.37 -21.67
C MET A 8 -27.40 -8.88 -21.68
N ALA A 9 -27.30 -9.44 -22.89
CA ALA A 9 -27.03 -10.86 -23.09
C ALA A 9 -25.54 -11.12 -22.80
N ALA A 10 -25.27 -11.82 -21.70
CA ALA A 10 -24.01 -12.53 -21.52
C ALA A 10 -23.90 -13.58 -22.64
N TRP A 11 -22.94 -13.42 -23.54
CA TRP A 11 -22.60 -14.45 -24.52
C TRP A 11 -21.84 -15.55 -23.79
N MET A 12 -22.56 -16.59 -23.37
CA MET A 12 -21.96 -17.87 -23.03
C MET A 12 -21.41 -18.49 -24.32
N THR A 13 -20.10 -18.42 -24.51
CA THR A 13 -19.38 -19.19 -25.54
C THR A 13 -19.34 -20.66 -25.10
N THR A 14 -20.14 -21.46 -25.79
CA THR A 14 -20.18 -22.92 -25.65
C THR A 14 -18.83 -23.49 -26.12
N ALA A 15 -18.01 -23.98 -25.19
CA ALA A 15 -16.76 -24.68 -25.51
C ALA A 15 -17.08 -26.02 -26.17
N PHE A 16 -16.88 -26.11 -27.49
CA PHE A 16 -16.99 -27.35 -28.24
C PHE A 16 -15.64 -28.07 -28.20
N PHE A 17 -15.49 -29.05 -27.32
CA PHE A 17 -14.31 -29.90 -27.24
C PHE A 17 -14.34 -30.93 -28.40
N ALA A 18 -13.66 -30.62 -29.50
CA ALA A 18 -13.42 -31.58 -30.58
C ALA A 18 -12.03 -32.21 -30.41
N MET A 19 -11.93 -33.28 -29.62
CA MET A 19 -10.77 -34.18 -29.67
C MET A 19 -10.84 -35.00 -30.96
N CYS A 20 -10.11 -34.60 -31.99
CA CYS A 20 -9.95 -35.39 -33.21
C CYS A 20 -8.50 -35.84 -33.39
N LEU A 21 -8.36 -37.16 -33.51
CA LEU A 21 -7.13 -37.91 -33.76
C LEU A 21 -6.41 -37.39 -35.01
N ILE A 22 -5.11 -37.11 -34.86
CA ILE A 22 -4.19 -36.60 -35.88
C ILE A 22 -4.05 -37.63 -37.00
N GLY A 23 -4.83 -37.46 -38.07
CA GLY A 23 -4.60 -38.08 -39.37
C GLY A 23 -3.83 -37.11 -40.27
N CYS A 24 -3.08 -37.61 -41.26
CA CYS A 24 -2.19 -36.86 -42.17
C CYS A 24 -2.87 -35.80 -43.08
N GLY A 25 -4.07 -35.32 -42.76
CA GLY A 25 -4.67 -34.13 -43.36
C GLY A 25 -4.44 -32.94 -42.44
N GLY A 26 -3.88 -31.85 -42.96
CA GLY A 26 -3.65 -30.63 -42.20
C GLY A 26 -4.91 -30.05 -41.52
N PRO A 27 -4.77 -28.96 -40.76
CA PRO A 27 -5.82 -28.50 -39.85
C PRO A 27 -7.16 -28.23 -40.54
N THR A 28 -8.23 -28.73 -39.92
CA THR A 28 -9.60 -28.58 -40.40
C THR A 28 -10.06 -27.12 -40.34
N LYS A 29 -11.11 -26.79 -41.10
CA LYS A 29 -11.71 -25.45 -41.05
C LYS A 29 -12.23 -25.11 -39.65
N GLU A 30 -12.75 -26.11 -38.93
CA GLU A 30 -13.27 -25.96 -37.57
C GLU A 30 -12.14 -25.65 -36.58
N GLN A 31 -11.00 -26.35 -36.66
CA GLN A 31 -9.81 -26.05 -35.86
C GLN A 31 -9.29 -24.63 -36.11
N LYS A 32 -9.24 -24.20 -37.38
CA LYS A 32 -8.83 -22.83 -37.71
C LYS A 32 -9.76 -21.78 -37.12
N GLN A 33 -11.08 -21.99 -37.22
CA GLN A 33 -12.07 -21.08 -36.63
C GLN A 33 -12.00 -21.05 -35.10
N ALA A 34 -11.77 -22.19 -34.46
CA ALA A 34 -11.58 -22.26 -33.01
C ALA A 34 -10.29 -21.54 -32.57
N ALA A 35 -9.18 -21.74 -33.29
CA ALA A 35 -7.92 -21.04 -33.03
C ALA A 35 -8.08 -19.51 -33.17
N GLU A 36 -8.72 -19.05 -34.25
CA GLU A 36 -9.00 -17.62 -34.46
C GLU A 36 -9.87 -17.02 -33.36
N ALA A 37 -10.81 -17.79 -32.81
CA ALA A 37 -11.65 -17.34 -31.70
C ALA A 37 -10.83 -17.18 -30.41
N TYR A 38 -9.98 -18.15 -30.08
CA TYR A 38 -9.10 -18.08 -28.92
C TYR A 38 -8.01 -17.01 -29.03
N GLN A 39 -7.46 -16.78 -30.23
CA GLN A 39 -6.55 -15.66 -30.48
C GLN A 39 -7.22 -14.31 -30.19
N LYS A 40 -8.46 -14.11 -30.69
CA LYS A 40 -9.22 -12.88 -30.38
C LYS A 40 -9.51 -12.72 -28.89
N GLU A 41 -9.75 -13.83 -28.20
CA GLU A 41 -9.91 -13.81 -26.74
C GLU A 41 -8.61 -13.40 -26.04
N ALA A 42 -7.47 -13.95 -26.48
CA ALA A 42 -6.15 -13.56 -25.98
C ALA A 42 -5.85 -12.09 -26.24
N ASP A 43 -6.15 -11.59 -27.44
CA ASP A 43 -6.00 -10.17 -27.80
C ASP A 43 -6.84 -9.26 -26.89
N ALA A 44 -8.10 -9.62 -26.65
CA ALA A 44 -8.98 -8.88 -25.74
C ALA A 44 -8.46 -8.87 -24.29
N TYR A 45 -7.85 -9.96 -23.82
CA TYR A 45 -7.21 -9.96 -22.50
C TYR A 45 -5.93 -9.11 -22.47
N MET A 46 -5.11 -9.15 -23.52
CA MET A 46 -3.93 -8.29 -23.63
C MET A 46 -4.28 -6.80 -23.68
N GLU A 47 -5.38 -6.42 -24.32
CA GLU A 47 -5.90 -5.04 -24.30
C GLU A 47 -6.25 -4.56 -22.88
N ASN A 48 -6.59 -5.49 -21.98
CA ASN A 48 -6.87 -5.22 -20.57
C ASN A 48 -5.68 -5.56 -19.65
N GLU A 49 -4.49 -5.79 -20.22
CA GLU A 49 -3.26 -6.17 -19.50
C GLU A 49 -3.38 -7.47 -18.67
N ASP A 50 -4.37 -8.32 -18.95
CA ASP A 50 -4.54 -9.62 -18.28
C ASP A 50 -3.74 -10.71 -19.02
N TYR A 51 -2.42 -10.60 -18.94
CA TYR A 51 -1.49 -11.48 -19.66
C TYR A 51 -1.60 -12.94 -19.25
N ILE A 52 -2.06 -13.24 -18.02
CA ILE A 52 -2.26 -14.61 -17.54
C ILE A 52 -3.45 -15.25 -18.28
N LYS A 53 -4.61 -14.58 -18.35
CA LYS A 53 -5.75 -15.11 -19.11
C LYS A 53 -5.47 -15.12 -20.62
N ALA A 54 -4.75 -14.13 -21.12
CA ALA A 54 -4.31 -14.12 -22.50
C ALA A 54 -3.45 -15.36 -22.83
N GLN A 55 -2.50 -15.71 -21.94
CA GLN A 55 -1.65 -16.90 -22.08
C GLN A 55 -2.50 -18.17 -22.17
N GLU A 56 -3.50 -18.33 -21.30
CA GLU A 56 -4.39 -19.49 -21.31
C GLU A 56 -5.21 -19.59 -22.60
N ALA A 57 -5.75 -18.46 -23.08
CA ALA A 57 -6.47 -18.42 -24.35
C ALA A 57 -5.53 -18.77 -25.53
N MET A 58 -4.32 -18.24 -25.55
CA MET A 58 -3.35 -18.53 -26.60
C MET A 58 -2.91 -20.01 -26.63
N LYS A 59 -2.75 -20.63 -25.45
CA LYS A 59 -2.50 -22.08 -25.36
C LYS A 59 -3.64 -22.90 -25.97
N LYS A 60 -4.89 -22.52 -25.72
CA LYS A 60 -6.06 -23.16 -26.36
C LYS A 60 -6.05 -22.97 -27.88
N ALA A 61 -5.58 -21.83 -28.38
CA ALA A 61 -5.41 -21.61 -29.83
C ALA A 61 -4.36 -22.56 -30.42
N LEU A 62 -3.20 -22.70 -29.75
CA LEU A 62 -2.13 -23.63 -30.14
C LEU A 62 -2.56 -25.09 -30.09
N GLU A 63 -3.40 -25.49 -29.13
CA GLU A 63 -3.97 -26.85 -29.10
C GLU A 63 -4.76 -27.19 -30.37
N GLN A 64 -5.36 -26.18 -31.04
CA GLN A 64 -6.05 -26.37 -32.31
C GLN A 64 -5.11 -26.41 -33.51
N LEU A 65 -4.06 -25.57 -33.48
CA LEU A 65 -3.08 -25.39 -34.56
C LEU A 65 -1.63 -25.49 -34.02
N PRO A 66 -1.17 -26.68 -33.62
CA PRO A 66 0.10 -26.81 -32.90
C PRO A 66 1.33 -26.59 -33.78
N GLU A 67 1.21 -26.66 -35.10
CA GLU A 67 2.31 -26.47 -36.06
C GLU A 67 2.30 -25.06 -36.71
N ASP A 68 1.44 -24.16 -36.25
CA ASP A 68 1.38 -22.79 -36.78
C ASP A 68 2.52 -21.94 -36.19
N GLU A 69 3.55 -21.65 -37.00
CA GLU A 69 4.78 -20.97 -36.57
C GLU A 69 4.54 -19.54 -36.05
N GLU A 70 3.61 -18.80 -36.66
CA GLU A 70 3.28 -17.44 -36.22
C GLU A 70 2.56 -17.48 -34.87
N LEU A 71 1.65 -18.45 -34.70
CA LEU A 71 0.94 -18.65 -33.44
C LEU A 71 1.89 -19.11 -32.32
N GLN A 72 2.85 -20.00 -32.62
CA GLN A 72 3.87 -20.42 -31.67
C GLN A 72 4.72 -19.23 -31.21
N LYS A 73 5.18 -18.41 -32.15
CA LYS A 73 5.98 -17.22 -31.83
C LYS A 73 5.19 -16.22 -30.98
N ALA A 74 3.93 -15.96 -31.32
CA ALA A 74 3.07 -15.08 -30.53
C ALA A 74 2.85 -15.63 -29.11
N ALA A 75 2.66 -16.94 -28.97
CA ALA A 75 2.53 -17.60 -27.67
C ALA A 75 3.82 -17.53 -26.84
N GLU A 76 5.00 -17.71 -27.44
CA GLU A 76 6.29 -17.58 -26.74
C GLU A 76 6.53 -16.16 -26.22
N GLU A 77 6.18 -15.13 -26.99
CA GLU A 77 6.26 -13.74 -26.56
C GLU A 77 5.29 -13.45 -25.40
N LEU A 78 4.08 -13.98 -25.49
CA LEU A 78 3.07 -13.86 -24.45
C LEU A 78 3.44 -14.64 -23.18
N ASP A 79 4.02 -15.82 -23.32
CA ASP A 79 4.50 -16.64 -22.20
C ASP A 79 5.54 -15.88 -21.36
N LYS A 80 6.46 -15.16 -22.01
CA LYS A 80 7.46 -14.32 -21.31
C LYS A 80 6.79 -13.21 -20.49
N LYS A 81 5.87 -12.47 -21.10
CA LYS A 81 5.12 -11.40 -20.41
C LYS A 81 4.27 -11.95 -19.27
N ALA A 82 3.62 -13.09 -19.47
CA ALA A 82 2.81 -13.72 -18.45
C ALA A 82 3.67 -14.20 -17.27
N GLU A 83 4.88 -14.67 -17.52
CA GLU A 83 5.82 -15.05 -16.46
C GLU A 83 6.31 -13.84 -15.66
N GLU A 84 6.67 -12.75 -16.34
CA GLU A 84 6.99 -11.47 -15.69
C GLU A 84 5.84 -11.02 -14.78
N ILE A 85 4.61 -11.00 -15.29
CA ILE A 85 3.41 -10.61 -14.51
C ILE A 85 3.14 -11.54 -13.33
N LYS A 86 3.38 -12.85 -13.46
CA LYS A 86 3.26 -13.78 -12.33
C LYS A 86 4.24 -13.48 -11.22
N GLN A 87 5.48 -13.07 -11.56
CA GLN A 87 6.47 -12.69 -10.55
C GLN A 87 5.99 -11.46 -9.77
N TYR A 88 5.46 -10.45 -10.46
CA TYR A 88 4.86 -9.28 -9.80
C TYR A 88 3.69 -9.67 -8.89
N HIS A 89 2.75 -10.48 -9.38
CA HIS A 89 1.61 -10.92 -8.57
C HIS A 89 2.05 -11.69 -7.33
N ALA A 90 3.05 -12.57 -7.45
CA ALA A 90 3.58 -13.33 -6.31
C ALA A 90 4.20 -12.41 -5.24
N ILE A 91 4.93 -11.37 -5.65
CA ILE A 91 5.49 -10.36 -4.72
C ILE A 91 4.35 -9.61 -4.00
N MET A 92 3.33 -9.17 -4.75
CA MET A 92 2.20 -8.44 -4.17
C MET A 92 1.34 -9.32 -3.23
N GLU A 93 1.09 -10.59 -3.58
CA GLU A 93 0.40 -11.55 -2.70
C GLU A 93 1.22 -11.87 -1.44
N ALA A 94 2.55 -11.93 -1.54
CA ALA A 94 3.43 -12.08 -0.38
C ALA A 94 3.36 -10.85 0.52
N ALA A 95 3.35 -9.64 -0.04
CA ALA A 95 3.19 -8.39 0.70
C ALA A 95 1.82 -8.33 1.41
N MET A 96 0.73 -8.72 0.74
CA MET A 96 -0.59 -8.86 1.39
C MET A 96 -0.52 -9.77 2.61
N THR A 97 0.05 -10.96 2.44
CA THR A 97 0.18 -11.95 3.52
C THR A 97 1.00 -11.39 4.68
N ALA A 98 2.12 -10.72 4.39
CA ALA A 98 2.97 -10.11 5.39
C ALA A 98 2.25 -9.01 6.18
N ILE A 99 1.50 -8.13 5.49
CA ILE A 99 0.73 -7.06 6.15
C ILE A 99 -0.41 -7.64 6.99
N GLU A 100 -1.17 -8.63 6.49
CA GLU A 100 -2.26 -9.27 7.23
C GLU A 100 -1.78 -10.00 8.50
N THR A 101 -0.54 -10.49 8.49
CA THR A 101 0.06 -11.21 9.61
C THR A 101 1.00 -10.36 10.46
N ASP A 102 1.12 -9.06 10.14
CA ASP A 102 2.05 -8.11 10.78
C ASP A 102 3.52 -8.60 10.76
N ASP A 103 3.91 -9.30 9.71
CA ASP A 103 5.27 -9.82 9.48
C ASP A 103 6.15 -8.76 8.80
N ALA A 104 6.66 -7.84 9.62
CA ALA A 104 7.55 -6.76 9.19
C ALA A 104 8.81 -7.28 8.48
N ALA A 105 9.39 -8.38 8.96
CA ALA A 105 10.63 -8.91 8.40
C ALA A 105 10.42 -9.49 7.00
N ALA A 106 9.30 -10.18 6.77
CA ALA A 106 8.92 -10.64 5.44
C ALA A 106 8.67 -9.47 4.49
N LEU A 107 8.00 -8.41 4.96
CA LEU A 107 7.74 -7.24 4.14
C LEU A 107 9.02 -6.45 3.81
N ASP A 108 9.94 -6.29 4.77
CA ASP A 108 11.25 -5.67 4.57
C ASP A 108 12.08 -6.42 3.53
N ALA A 109 12.05 -7.76 3.57
CA ALA A 109 12.77 -8.58 2.59
C ALA A 109 12.28 -8.39 1.15
N LEU A 110 11.00 -8.05 0.93
CA LEU A 110 10.46 -7.73 -0.41
C LEU A 110 10.93 -6.37 -0.93
N GLN A 111 11.42 -5.50 -0.05
CA GLN A 111 11.96 -4.19 -0.38
C GLN A 111 13.47 -4.23 -0.59
N GLU A 112 14.06 -5.42 -0.63
CA GLU A 112 15.49 -5.62 -0.91
C GLU A 112 15.68 -6.41 -2.21
N GLY A 113 16.89 -6.35 -2.76
CA GLY A 113 17.29 -7.25 -3.86
C GLY A 113 16.52 -7.10 -5.17
N GLU A 114 16.22 -8.23 -5.82
CA GLU A 114 15.64 -8.30 -7.17
C GLU A 114 14.14 -7.95 -7.16
N GLU A 115 13.43 -8.37 -6.11
CA GLU A 115 12.00 -8.11 -5.89
C GLU A 115 11.73 -6.60 -5.86
N ARG A 116 12.54 -5.85 -5.12
CA ARG A 116 12.45 -4.39 -5.09
C ARG A 116 12.65 -3.77 -6.47
N GLN A 117 13.67 -4.20 -7.22
CA GLN A 117 13.97 -3.64 -8.55
C GLN A 117 12.82 -3.86 -9.53
N LEU A 118 12.18 -5.04 -9.46
CA LEU A 118 10.98 -5.32 -10.23
C LEU A 118 9.88 -4.32 -9.85
N LEU A 119 9.55 -4.18 -8.57
CA LEU A 119 8.50 -3.26 -8.11
C LEU A 119 8.75 -1.81 -8.54
N LEU A 120 9.99 -1.33 -8.44
CA LEU A 120 10.40 0.01 -8.88
C LEU A 120 10.17 0.21 -10.38
N GLU A 121 10.47 -0.79 -11.22
CA GLU A 121 10.20 -0.71 -12.66
C GLU A 121 8.70 -0.47 -12.95
N LYS A 122 7.81 -1.07 -12.14
CA LYS A 122 6.36 -0.90 -12.28
C LYS A 122 5.86 0.41 -11.67
N ALA A 123 6.30 0.74 -10.48
CA ALA A 123 5.91 1.97 -9.78
C ALA A 123 6.40 3.23 -10.50
N LYS A 124 7.54 3.13 -11.21
CA LYS A 124 8.34 4.24 -11.76
C LYS A 124 8.97 5.06 -10.63
N ASP A 125 9.90 5.97 -10.97
CA ASP A 125 10.70 6.74 -10.00
C ASP A 125 9.82 7.43 -8.95
N THR A 126 8.69 8.02 -9.36
CA THR A 126 7.60 8.48 -8.48
C THR A 126 6.31 7.80 -8.91
N GLY A 127 5.69 7.03 -8.02
CA GLY A 127 4.39 6.47 -8.33
C GLY A 127 3.99 5.33 -7.42
N SER A 128 3.09 4.50 -7.95
CA SER A 128 2.58 3.35 -7.23
C SER A 128 2.31 2.21 -8.18
N TYR A 129 2.57 0.99 -7.71
CA TYR A 129 2.07 -0.23 -8.34
C TYR A 129 0.98 -0.82 -7.46
N ILE A 130 -0.24 -0.92 -7.99
CA ILE A 130 -1.41 -1.45 -7.27
C ILE A 130 -1.82 -2.77 -7.90
N TYR A 131 -2.02 -3.77 -7.06
CA TYR A 131 -2.48 -5.09 -7.44
C TYR A 131 -3.84 -5.39 -6.80
N PHE A 132 -4.76 -5.86 -7.64
CA PHE A 132 -6.09 -6.32 -7.27
C PHE A 132 -6.18 -7.83 -7.56
N PRO A 133 -6.29 -8.71 -6.55
CA PRO A 133 -6.42 -10.14 -6.76
C PRO A 133 -7.61 -10.53 -7.64
N GLU A 134 -8.73 -9.81 -7.50
CA GLU A 134 -9.94 -10.02 -8.30
C GLU A 134 -9.91 -9.27 -9.65
N GLY A 135 -8.85 -8.48 -9.90
CA GLY A 135 -8.71 -7.58 -11.04
C GLY A 135 -9.55 -6.32 -10.94
N GLY A 136 -9.42 -5.43 -11.93
CA GLY A 136 -10.14 -4.16 -11.99
C GLY A 136 -9.43 -3.03 -11.25
N ALA A 137 -10.20 -2.08 -10.70
CA ALA A 137 -9.69 -0.88 -10.03
C ALA A 137 -10.39 -0.61 -8.68
N SER A 138 -11.11 -1.58 -8.12
CA SER A 138 -11.86 -1.41 -6.87
C SER A 138 -12.01 -2.75 -6.15
N GLY A 139 -12.20 -2.70 -4.84
CA GLY A 139 -12.18 -3.87 -3.97
C GLY A 139 -10.93 -3.88 -3.10
N ILE A 140 -10.64 -5.03 -2.49
CA ILE A 140 -9.43 -5.21 -1.67
C ILE A 140 -8.21 -5.33 -2.59
N GLY A 141 -7.20 -4.53 -2.33
CA GLY A 141 -5.94 -4.54 -3.08
C GLY A 141 -4.75 -4.20 -2.19
N VAL A 142 -3.56 -4.37 -2.77
CA VAL A 142 -2.29 -3.96 -2.17
C VAL A 142 -1.57 -3.00 -3.11
N GLY A 143 -1.01 -1.93 -2.55
CA GLY A 143 -0.24 -0.95 -3.29
C GLY A 143 1.17 -0.82 -2.74
N PHE A 144 2.15 -0.76 -3.63
CA PHE A 144 3.53 -0.37 -3.36
C PHE A 144 3.73 1.07 -3.82
N TYR A 145 4.23 1.94 -2.95
CA TYR A 145 4.34 3.39 -3.16
C TYR A 145 5.79 3.85 -3.00
N THR A 146 6.28 4.62 -3.98
CA THR A 146 7.61 5.22 -3.99
C THR A 146 7.51 6.73 -3.97
N PHE A 147 8.49 7.41 -3.36
CA PHE A 147 8.51 8.85 -3.21
C PHE A 147 9.88 9.42 -3.60
N ASP A 148 9.90 10.57 -4.27
CA ASP A 148 11.16 11.18 -4.74
C ASP A 148 12.00 11.80 -3.61
N ASP A 149 11.35 12.19 -2.51
CA ASP A 149 11.96 12.95 -1.42
C ASP A 149 12.49 12.08 -0.28
N CYS A 150 12.34 10.76 -0.38
CA CYS A 150 12.89 9.77 0.55
C CYS A 150 13.17 8.44 -0.17
N GLU A 151 14.17 7.69 0.28
CA GLU A 151 14.27 6.25 -0.03
C GLU A 151 13.36 5.47 0.93
N CYS A 152 12.06 5.77 0.91
CA CYS A 152 11.08 5.17 1.82
C CYS A 152 9.90 4.56 1.06
N ASP A 153 10.11 3.32 0.65
CA ASP A 153 9.07 2.49 0.03
C ASP A 153 7.99 2.16 1.07
N GLN A 154 6.72 2.30 0.68
CA GLN A 154 5.59 2.13 1.60
C GLN A 154 4.50 1.28 0.97
N TRP A 155 3.76 0.60 1.82
CA TRP A 155 2.71 -0.33 1.41
C TRP A 155 1.35 0.14 1.91
N TYR A 156 0.33 -0.09 1.08
CA TYR A 156 -1.06 -0.05 1.50
C TYR A 156 -1.70 -1.40 1.27
N TYR A 157 -2.52 -1.87 2.20
CA TYR A 157 -3.41 -3.00 2.02
C TYR A 157 -4.80 -2.65 2.52
N GLY A 158 -5.81 -2.73 1.66
CA GLY A 158 -7.17 -2.35 2.04
C GLY A 158 -8.13 -2.13 0.89
N ASP A 159 -9.23 -1.46 1.19
CA ASP A 159 -10.27 -1.12 0.23
C ASP A 159 -9.83 -0.02 -0.75
N TYR A 160 -10.14 -0.23 -2.02
CA TYR A 160 -10.00 0.78 -3.07
C TYR A 160 -11.32 1.06 -3.78
N VAL A 161 -11.50 2.30 -4.21
CA VAL A 161 -12.54 2.73 -5.15
C VAL A 161 -11.87 3.52 -6.28
N GLU A 162 -12.04 3.03 -7.52
CA GLU A 162 -11.44 3.59 -8.73
C GLU A 162 -9.93 3.92 -8.59
N GLY A 163 -9.16 3.01 -7.98
CA GLY A 163 -7.72 3.15 -7.77
C GLY A 163 -7.32 4.02 -6.59
N LYS A 164 -8.28 4.59 -5.85
CA LYS A 164 -8.03 5.40 -4.65
C LYS A 164 -8.29 4.59 -3.38
N ARG A 165 -7.47 4.80 -2.36
CA ARG A 165 -7.66 4.22 -1.02
C ARG A 165 -8.91 4.81 -0.38
N GLU A 166 -9.82 3.94 0.04
CA GLU A 166 -11.13 4.28 0.61
C GLU A 166 -11.44 3.28 1.74
N GLY A 167 -12.47 3.48 2.56
CA GLY A 167 -12.93 2.45 3.48
C GLY A 167 -11.92 2.08 4.58
N LYS A 168 -11.56 0.81 4.69
CA LYS A 168 -10.59 0.30 5.68
C LYS A 168 -9.28 -0.06 5.02
N GLY A 169 -8.17 0.27 5.67
CA GLY A 169 -6.87 -0.16 5.18
C GLY A 169 -5.72 0.11 6.14
N ILE A 170 -4.63 -0.59 5.85
CA ILE A 170 -3.38 -0.59 6.59
C ILE A 170 -2.33 0.08 5.73
N TRP A 171 -1.68 1.11 6.25
CA TRP A 171 -0.48 1.72 5.69
C TRP A 171 0.72 1.24 6.48
N TYR A 172 1.74 0.76 5.78
CA TYR A 172 2.84 0.03 6.38
C TYR A 172 4.16 0.54 5.82
N TYR A 173 5.03 0.99 6.73
CA TYR A 173 6.41 1.31 6.44
C TYR A 173 7.31 0.40 7.28
N VAL A 174 8.34 -0.15 6.63
CA VAL A 174 9.34 -0.97 7.29
C VAL A 174 10.70 -0.71 6.67
N SER A 175 11.74 -0.71 7.51
CA SER A 175 13.11 -0.52 7.08
C SER A 175 14.08 -1.13 8.08
N SER A 176 15.00 -1.96 7.61
CA SER A 176 16.18 -2.41 8.37
C SER A 176 17.37 -1.43 8.28
N HIS A 177 17.27 -0.34 7.51
CA HIS A 177 18.30 0.68 7.34
C HIS A 177 18.36 1.71 8.47
N THR A 178 18.32 1.24 9.71
CA THR A 178 18.46 2.06 10.93
C THR A 178 19.93 2.13 11.37
N GLU A 179 20.29 3.15 12.15
CA GLU A 179 21.68 3.32 12.62
C GLU A 179 22.16 2.15 13.51
N ASP A 180 21.25 1.53 14.25
CA ASP A 180 21.51 0.41 15.14
C ASP A 180 21.27 -0.97 14.49
N GLY A 181 20.80 -0.99 13.23
CA GLY A 181 20.49 -2.19 12.47
C GLY A 181 19.23 -2.93 12.93
N ASN A 182 18.44 -2.34 13.84
CA ASN A 182 17.16 -2.89 14.25
C ASN A 182 16.08 -2.60 13.20
N LEU A 183 15.10 -3.50 13.08
CA LEU A 183 13.99 -3.30 12.16
C LEU A 183 13.09 -2.16 12.68
N TYR A 184 12.97 -1.08 11.91
CA TYR A 184 11.97 -0.04 12.13
C TYR A 184 10.67 -0.48 11.47
N LYS A 185 9.56 -0.35 12.20
CA LYS A 185 8.21 -0.61 11.71
C LYS A 185 7.32 0.57 12.08
N GLU A 186 6.54 1.02 11.13
CA GLU A 186 5.44 1.94 11.35
C GLU A 186 4.19 1.48 10.61
N VAL A 187 3.10 1.28 11.36
CA VAL A 187 1.83 0.76 10.84
C VAL A 187 0.73 1.72 11.24
N TYR A 188 -0.14 2.07 10.30
CA TYR A 188 -1.42 2.73 10.55
C TYR A 188 -2.56 1.88 10.01
N ASP A 189 -3.43 1.37 10.87
CA ASP A 189 -4.68 0.68 10.52
C ASP A 189 -5.85 1.62 10.79
N GLY A 190 -6.62 1.99 9.76
CA GLY A 190 -7.73 2.90 9.98
C GLY A 190 -8.70 3.12 8.84
N ASP A 191 -9.53 4.14 9.03
CA ASP A 191 -10.48 4.63 8.03
C ASP A 191 -9.77 5.50 6.98
N TRP A 192 -10.17 5.35 5.72
CA TRP A 192 -9.65 6.06 4.56
C TRP A 192 -10.79 6.67 3.74
N SER A 193 -10.52 7.83 3.15
CA SER A 193 -11.41 8.43 2.16
C SER A 193 -10.64 9.36 1.24
N GLU A 194 -10.87 9.22 -0.06
CA GLU A 194 -10.23 10.00 -1.12
C GLU A 194 -8.70 10.01 -0.98
N ASP A 195 -8.08 8.82 -0.89
CA ASP A 195 -6.63 8.63 -0.77
C ASP A 195 -5.98 9.19 0.50
N ALA A 196 -6.77 9.50 1.54
CA ALA A 196 -6.23 9.99 2.80
C ALA A 196 -6.89 9.31 4.00
N PRO A 197 -6.15 9.09 5.11
CA PRO A 197 -6.74 8.65 6.36
C PRO A 197 -7.84 9.61 6.85
N ASN A 198 -9.03 9.10 7.14
CA ASN A 198 -10.18 9.93 7.46
C ASN A 198 -11.20 9.20 8.34
N GLY A 199 -11.12 9.43 9.66
CA GLY A 199 -11.97 8.79 10.63
C GLY A 199 -11.17 8.39 11.87
N LYS A 200 -11.25 7.12 12.26
CA LYS A 200 -10.45 6.55 13.34
C LYS A 200 -9.34 5.69 12.75
N GLY A 201 -8.22 5.62 13.45
CA GLY A 201 -7.17 4.65 13.17
C GLY A 201 -6.34 4.36 14.40
N HIS A 202 -5.48 3.37 14.27
CA HIS A 202 -4.54 2.90 15.28
C HIS A 202 -3.15 2.92 14.64
N GLN A 203 -2.18 3.52 15.34
CA GLN A 203 -0.81 3.58 14.87
C GLN A 203 0.10 2.83 15.82
N VAL A 204 1.00 2.03 15.25
CA VAL A 204 2.09 1.36 15.96
C VAL A 204 3.41 1.79 15.34
N ILE A 205 4.34 2.26 16.18
CA ILE A 205 5.74 2.53 15.80
C ILE A 205 6.64 1.69 16.71
N ALA A 206 7.50 0.89 16.10
CA ALA A 206 8.43 0.02 16.81
C ALA A 206 9.83 0.07 16.20
N LEU A 207 10.84 -0.05 17.06
CA LEU A 207 12.24 -0.25 16.69
C LEU A 207 12.74 -1.51 17.39
N GLY A 208 12.91 -2.59 16.62
CA GLY A 208 13.17 -3.92 17.18
C GLY A 208 12.05 -4.34 18.14
N ASP A 209 12.42 -4.74 19.36
CA ASP A 209 11.47 -5.14 20.41
C ASP A 209 10.87 -3.95 21.19
N THR A 210 11.27 -2.71 20.87
CA THR A 210 10.82 -1.52 21.59
C THR A 210 9.65 -0.87 20.87
N ILE A 211 8.53 -0.71 21.58
CA ILE A 211 7.35 0.01 21.09
C ILE A 211 7.49 1.47 21.53
N ASP A 212 7.55 2.37 20.56
CA ASP A 212 7.57 3.82 20.77
C ASP A 212 6.15 4.39 20.81
N THR A 213 5.31 3.95 19.87
CA THR A 213 3.91 4.37 19.78
C THR A 213 3.00 3.15 19.63
N ASP A 214 1.90 3.12 20.38
CA ASP A 214 0.78 2.18 20.23
C ASP A 214 -0.49 2.93 20.71
N GLN A 215 -1.19 3.55 19.76
CA GLN A 215 -2.23 4.52 20.12
C GLN A 215 -3.35 4.63 19.08
N GLU A 216 -4.58 4.80 19.57
CA GLU A 216 -5.73 5.19 18.77
C GLU A 216 -5.75 6.69 18.50
N PHE A 217 -5.99 7.05 17.24
CA PHE A 217 -6.12 8.42 16.78
C PHE A 217 -7.44 8.66 16.03
N LYS A 218 -7.87 9.92 16.04
CA LYS A 218 -8.82 10.45 15.06
C LYS A 218 -8.04 11.23 14.02
N VAL A 219 -8.33 10.97 12.77
CA VAL A 219 -7.65 11.55 11.61
C VAL A 219 -8.69 12.21 10.72
N LYS A 220 -8.34 13.35 10.12
CA LYS A 220 -9.18 14.03 9.15
C LYS A 220 -8.32 14.49 7.98
N ASN A 221 -8.58 13.92 6.80
CA ASN A 221 -7.82 14.17 5.58
C ASN A 221 -6.32 13.99 5.83
N GLY A 222 -5.88 12.85 6.37
CA GLY A 222 -4.48 12.55 6.67
C GLY A 222 -3.89 13.25 7.89
N LEU A 223 -4.64 14.11 8.57
CA LEU A 223 -4.14 14.90 9.70
C LEU A 223 -4.76 14.48 11.02
N PHE A 224 -3.93 14.15 11.99
CA PHE A 224 -4.38 13.85 13.35
C PHE A 224 -5.15 15.02 13.98
N HIS A 225 -6.19 14.67 14.74
CA HIS A 225 -7.07 15.63 15.39
C HIS A 225 -7.62 15.06 16.70
N GLY A 226 -7.70 15.84 17.78
CA GLY A 226 -8.27 15.37 19.04
C GLY A 226 -7.44 15.76 20.25
N THR A 227 -7.86 15.31 21.43
CA THR A 227 -7.13 15.49 22.69
C THR A 227 -6.64 14.12 23.14
N TYR A 228 -5.36 14.04 23.49
CA TYR A 228 -4.67 12.79 23.79
C TYR A 228 -3.90 12.94 25.10
N GLU A 229 -3.74 11.83 25.82
CA GLU A 229 -2.93 11.76 27.03
C GLU A 229 -1.49 11.40 26.65
N MET A 230 -0.51 12.03 27.29
CA MET A 230 0.89 11.64 27.23
C MET A 230 1.31 11.07 28.58
N LYS A 231 2.09 10.00 28.56
CA LYS A 231 2.82 9.50 29.73
C LYS A 231 4.24 9.19 29.28
N ASP A 232 5.22 9.75 29.98
CA ASP A 232 6.64 9.52 29.67
C ASP A 232 7.48 9.46 30.96
N THR A 233 8.73 9.03 30.87
CA THR A 233 9.70 8.99 31.96
C THR A 233 10.97 9.70 31.55
N LEU A 234 11.32 10.77 32.27
CA LEU A 234 12.53 11.55 32.01
C LEU A 234 13.80 10.72 32.29
N GLU A 235 14.95 11.18 31.78
CA GLU A 235 16.25 10.50 31.98
C GLU A 235 16.60 10.25 33.45
N ASP A 236 16.10 11.08 34.37
CA ASP A 236 16.31 10.94 35.81
C ASP A 236 15.31 9.97 36.49
N GLY A 237 14.44 9.33 35.72
CA GLY A 237 13.42 8.39 36.19
C GLY A 237 12.10 9.06 36.63
N THR A 238 11.94 10.37 36.45
CA THR A 238 10.69 11.06 36.80
C THR A 238 9.59 10.73 35.81
N GLU A 239 8.47 10.18 36.28
CA GLU A 239 7.26 10.01 35.46
C GLU A 239 6.57 11.37 35.22
N VAL A 240 6.29 11.68 33.97
CA VAL A 240 5.50 12.84 33.54
C VAL A 240 4.20 12.37 32.88
N LYS A 241 3.11 13.11 33.14
CA LYS A 241 1.79 12.90 32.53
C LYS A 241 1.23 14.24 32.09
N GLY A 242 0.53 14.27 30.97
CA GLY A 242 -0.11 15.47 30.46
C GLY A 242 -1.18 15.16 29.42
N THR A 243 -1.80 16.22 28.89
CA THR A 243 -2.69 16.11 27.73
C THR A 243 -2.26 17.10 26.67
N TYR A 244 -2.34 16.72 25.40
CA TYR A 244 -2.10 17.60 24.28
C TYR A 244 -3.25 17.54 23.29
N GLN A 245 -3.45 18.63 22.55
CA GLN A 245 -4.46 18.69 21.51
C GLN A 245 -3.80 18.72 20.13
N LEU A 246 -4.27 17.88 19.21
CA LEU A 246 -3.89 17.94 17.80
C LEU A 246 -4.99 18.63 17.00
N LYS A 247 -4.59 19.61 16.18
CA LYS A 247 -5.48 20.27 15.21
C LYS A 247 -4.76 20.43 13.88
N LYS A 248 -5.27 19.77 12.84
CA LYS A 248 -4.64 19.73 11.50
C LYS A 248 -3.21 19.18 11.56
N GLY A 249 -2.98 18.10 12.32
CA GLY A 249 -1.66 17.47 12.46
C GLY A 249 -0.65 18.28 13.28
N LYS A 250 -1.03 19.44 13.82
CA LYS A 250 -0.16 20.28 14.65
C LYS A 250 -0.47 20.09 16.12
N TYR A 251 0.58 19.99 16.93
CA TYR A 251 0.51 20.15 18.38
C TYR A 251 -0.03 21.54 18.72
N VAL A 252 -1.09 21.57 19.51
CA VAL A 252 -1.57 22.74 20.23
C VAL A 252 -1.24 22.46 21.68
N THR A 253 -0.09 22.96 22.12
CA THR A 253 0.36 22.85 23.52
C THR A 253 -0.24 23.97 24.35
N ILE A 254 -0.38 23.68 25.65
CA ILE A 254 -0.70 24.53 26.82
C ILE A 254 -0.74 26.04 26.52
N SER A 255 -1.79 26.75 26.97
CA SER A 255 -1.94 28.18 26.67
C SER A 255 -0.80 29.02 27.25
N ASP A 256 -0.50 30.15 26.61
CA ASP A 256 0.52 31.10 27.07
C ASP A 256 0.31 31.50 28.54
N GLU A 257 -0.94 31.60 29.00
CA GLU A 257 -1.30 31.89 30.39
C GLU A 257 -0.87 30.78 31.38
N GLU A 258 -0.94 29.52 30.99
CA GLU A 258 -0.47 28.40 31.80
C GLU A 258 1.06 28.26 31.75
N LEU A 259 1.71 28.67 30.65
CA LEU A 259 3.16 28.75 30.56
C LEU A 259 3.72 29.85 31.49
N GLU A 260 3.12 31.04 31.46
CA GLU A 260 3.49 32.16 32.33
C GLU A 260 3.24 31.84 33.81
N ALA A 261 2.12 31.20 34.14
CA ALA A 261 1.78 30.81 35.51
C ALA A 261 2.78 29.81 36.14
N ASN A 262 3.50 29.06 35.30
CA ASN A 262 4.52 28.10 35.73
C ASN A 262 5.96 28.59 35.48
N ASN A 263 6.16 29.89 35.21
CA ASN A 263 7.45 30.55 34.94
C ASN A 263 8.22 30.02 33.71
N PHE A 264 7.52 29.57 32.67
CA PHE A 264 8.14 29.23 31.40
C PHE A 264 8.28 30.47 30.50
N VAL A 265 9.34 30.53 29.68
CA VAL A 265 9.49 31.54 28.63
C VAL A 265 8.60 31.14 27.45
N VAL A 266 7.78 32.07 26.94
CA VAL A 266 6.94 31.90 25.75
C VAL A 266 7.73 32.32 24.50
N PRO A 267 8.09 31.41 23.59
CA PRO A 267 8.79 31.75 22.36
C PRO A 267 7.92 32.51 21.35
N GLU A 268 8.54 33.43 20.62
CA GLU A 268 7.89 34.33 19.65
C GLU A 268 7.53 33.66 18.30
N GLU A 269 8.08 32.47 18.02
CA GLU A 269 7.85 31.66 16.80
C GLU A 269 7.06 30.38 17.16
N PRO A 270 6.30 29.74 16.25
CA PRO A 270 5.62 28.47 16.52
C PRO A 270 6.63 27.37 16.87
N HIS A 271 6.50 26.75 18.05
CA HIS A 271 7.51 25.86 18.60
C HIS A 271 6.87 24.67 19.34
N LEU A 272 7.64 23.59 19.41
CA LEU A 272 7.35 22.35 20.12
C LEU A 272 7.61 22.54 21.63
N ALA A 273 6.74 22.00 22.48
CA ALA A 273 6.82 22.20 23.93
C ALA A 273 8.06 21.52 24.53
N ILE A 274 8.90 22.33 25.17
CA ILE A 274 9.99 21.86 26.03
C ILE A 274 9.43 21.74 27.44
N ALA A 275 9.53 20.56 28.06
CA ALA A 275 9.24 20.40 29.48
C ALA A 275 10.53 20.68 30.28
N PHE A 276 10.54 21.79 31.03
CA PHE A 276 11.62 22.08 31.99
C PHE A 276 11.17 21.72 33.41
N LEU A 277 12.01 21.01 34.15
CA LEU A 277 11.84 20.74 35.56
C LEU A 277 12.65 21.78 36.35
N TYR A 278 12.02 22.63 37.14
CA TYR A 278 12.69 23.64 37.98
C TYR A 278 12.72 23.23 39.45
N ASN A 279 13.72 23.68 40.21
CA ASN A 279 13.74 23.58 41.67
C ASN A 279 12.92 24.72 42.32
N GLU A 280 12.73 24.67 43.65
CA GLU A 280 11.99 25.70 44.41
C GLU A 280 12.61 27.12 44.32
N ALA A 281 13.87 27.24 43.88
CA ALA A 281 14.56 28.50 43.65
C ALA A 281 14.41 29.01 42.20
N GLY A 282 13.71 28.28 41.33
CA GLY A 282 13.51 28.63 39.91
C GLY A 282 14.69 28.28 39.01
N GLU A 283 15.61 27.41 39.45
CA GLU A 283 16.73 26.95 38.63
C GLU A 283 16.36 25.64 37.93
N VAL A 284 16.75 25.49 36.66
CA VAL A 284 16.51 24.26 35.87
C VAL A 284 17.24 23.08 36.52
N LYS A 285 16.47 22.09 36.98
CA LYS A 285 16.96 20.83 37.54
C LYS A 285 17.19 19.77 36.46
N SER A 286 16.33 19.75 35.43
CA SER A 286 16.40 18.84 34.29
C SER A 286 15.63 19.47 33.11
N CYS A 287 16.12 19.28 31.88
CA CYS A 287 15.36 19.58 30.67
C CYS A 287 15.36 18.34 29.78
N THR A 288 14.17 17.91 29.39
CA THR A 288 14.00 16.89 28.36
C THR A 288 13.25 17.55 27.22
N MET A 289 13.82 17.47 26.01
CA MET A 289 12.98 17.57 24.84
C MET A 289 11.99 16.43 24.93
N VAL A 290 10.75 16.73 25.28
CA VAL A 290 9.66 15.86 24.85
C VAL A 290 9.66 16.06 23.34
N TYR A 291 10.27 15.11 22.63
CA TYR A 291 10.09 15.02 21.21
C TYR A 291 8.60 14.78 20.99
N ALA A 292 7.86 15.87 20.86
CA ALA A 292 6.87 15.92 19.82
C ALA A 292 7.66 15.99 18.51
N GLU A 293 8.36 14.90 18.17
CA GLU A 293 8.55 14.61 16.77
C GLU A 293 7.16 14.70 16.18
N ASP A 294 7.09 15.42 15.06
CA ASP A 294 5.91 15.50 14.25
C ASP A 294 5.26 14.10 14.31
N ALA A 295 4.09 13.95 14.94
CA ALA A 295 3.44 12.63 15.01
C ALA A 295 3.18 12.13 13.57
N THR A 296 3.39 12.99 12.57
CA THR A 296 3.51 12.64 11.19
C THR A 296 4.81 11.96 10.74
N LYS A 297 5.67 11.50 11.65
CA LYS A 297 6.98 10.94 11.28
C LYS A 297 6.91 9.74 10.32
N GLY A 298 5.79 9.01 10.22
CA GLY A 298 5.48 8.22 9.02
C GLY A 298 4.10 8.44 8.41
N VAL A 299 3.51 9.62 8.64
CA VAL A 299 2.36 10.16 7.91
C VAL A 299 2.81 11.16 6.82
N LYS A 300 4.11 11.51 6.78
CA LYS A 300 4.69 12.45 5.79
C LYS A 300 4.31 12.13 4.34
N HIS A 301 3.95 10.88 4.04
CA HIS A 301 3.78 10.36 2.69
C HIS A 301 2.36 9.85 2.38
N PHE A 302 1.35 10.14 3.21
CA PHE A 302 -0.04 9.76 2.86
C PHE A 302 -0.53 10.41 1.55
N TYR A 303 0.07 11.52 1.15
CA TYR A 303 -0.20 12.16 -0.11
C TYR A 303 0.88 11.74 -1.12
N SER A 304 0.55 10.88 -2.08
CA SER A 304 1.26 10.90 -3.36
C SER A 304 1.07 12.30 -3.94
N GLY A 305 2.16 13.00 -4.22
CA GLY A 305 2.17 14.42 -4.59
C GLY A 305 1.15 14.81 -5.66
N GLN A 306 0.70 16.06 -5.56
CA GLN A 306 0.14 16.80 -6.70
C GLN A 306 1.13 16.90 -7.86
#